data_AF-A0A4R8V4D9-F1
#
_entry.id   AF-A0A4R8V4D9-F1
#
_cell.length_a   1.000
_cell.length_b   1.000
_cell.length_c   1.000
_cell.angle_alpha   90.00
_cell.angle_beta   90.00
_cell.angle_gamma   90.00
#
_symmetry.space_group_name_H-M   'P 1'
#
loop_
_entity.id
_entity.type
_entity.pdbx_description
1 polymer ?
#
loop_
_entity_poly.entity_id
_entity_poly.type
_entity_poly.pdbx_seq_one_letter_code
_entity_poly.pdbx_strand_id
1 'polypeptide(L)' 'MRGLSTEVSVGPANGLDQDCVVSCDNVVTIPVANLGRQIGFLLPSQESQLSAAIHTAFDLD' A
#
# COMPACT_ATOMS: atom_id res chain seq x y z
N MET A 1 3.62 0.89 13.00
CA MET A 1 4.19 0.08 11.91
C MET A 1 4.73 -1.21 12.50
N ARG A 2 4.49 -2.37 11.87
CA ARG A 2 4.92 -3.68 12.40
C ARG A 2 6.20 -4.18 11.76
N GLY A 3 6.61 -3.59 10.64
CA GLY A 3 7.86 -3.92 9.95
C GLY A 3 7.78 -5.25 9.22
N LEU A 4 6.58 -5.59 8.71
CA LEU A 4 6.37 -6.83 7.97
C LEU A 4 6.86 -6.68 6.53
N SER A 5 7.30 -7.79 5.92
CA SER A 5 7.67 -7.84 4.50
C SER A 5 6.50 -7.58 3.55
N THR A 6 5.27 -7.67 4.06
CA THR A 6 4.00 -7.39 3.38
C THR A 6 3.51 -5.95 3.58
N GLU A 7 4.30 -5.10 4.26
CA GLU A 7 3.99 -3.69 4.48
C GLU A 7 4.80 -2.77 3.56
N VAL A 8 4.14 -1.77 2.97
CA VAL A 8 4.79 -0.68 2.22
C VAL A 8 4.65 0.62 3.00
N SER A 9 5.78 1.20 3.39
CA SER A 9 5.81 2.47 4.12
C SER A 9 5.29 3.61 3.25
N VAL A 10 4.36 4.39 3.80
CA VAL A 10 3.76 5.59 3.18
C VAL A 10 3.63 6.70 4.22
N GLY A 11 3.46 7.94 3.78
CA GLY A 11 3.33 9.08 4.70
C GLY A 11 2.89 10.36 4.02
N PRO A 12 3.29 11.54 4.54
CA PRO A 12 2.92 12.84 3.97
C PRO A 12 3.26 13.02 2.48
N ALA A 13 4.37 12.45 2.01
CA ALA A 13 4.72 12.47 0.59
C ALA A 13 3.70 11.72 -0.30
N ASN A 14 2.88 10.84 0.28
CA ASN A 14 1.82 10.09 -0.38
C ASN A 14 0.43 10.71 -0.20
N GLY A 15 0.31 11.83 0.53
CA GLY A 15 -0.97 12.49 0.81
C GLY A 15 -1.66 12.07 2.11
N LEU A 16 -0.91 11.46 3.05
CA LEU A 16 -1.42 11.10 4.38
C LEU A 16 -0.99 12.15 5.43
N ASP A 17 -1.77 12.33 6.50
CA ASP A 17 -1.42 13.30 7.54
C ASP A 17 -0.24 12.87 8.43
N GLN A 18 0.09 11.58 8.43
CA GLN A 18 1.12 10.97 9.27
C GLN A 18 1.72 9.73 8.60
N ASP A 19 2.84 9.25 9.16
CA ASP A 19 3.51 8.04 8.69
C ASP A 19 2.63 6.81 8.94
N CYS A 20 2.44 6.00 7.90
CA CYS A 20 1.56 4.83 7.85
C CYS A 20 2.15 3.71 6.98
N VAL A 21 1.41 2.60 6.86
CA VAL A 21 1.77 1.48 5.98
C VAL A 21 0.55 1.06 5.15
N VAL A 22 0.79 0.68 3.90
CA VAL A 22 -0.16 -0.12 3.12
C VAL A 22 0.07 -1.59 3.52
N SER A 23 -0.99 -2.28 3.94
CA SER A 23 -0.93 -3.70 4.31
C SER A 23 -1.38 -4.56 3.13
N CYS A 24 -0.46 -5.31 2.53
CA CYS A 24 -0.75 -6.24 1.42
C CYS A 24 -1.45 -7.52 1.89
N ASP A 25 -1.48 -7.82 3.20
CA ASP A 25 -2.22 -8.96 3.76
C ASP A 25 -3.74 -8.76 3.72
N ASN A 26 -4.20 -7.51 3.58
CA ASN A 26 -5.61 -7.13 3.68
C ASN A 26 -6.19 -6.59 2.35
N VAL A 27 -5.70 -7.07 1.21
CA VAL A 27 -6.25 -6.70 -0.09
C VAL A 27 -7.70 -7.16 -0.19
N VAL A 28 -8.60 -6.22 -0.50
CA VAL A 28 -10.03 -6.47 -0.67
C VAL A 28 -10.57 -5.79 -1.91
N THR A 29 -11.54 -6.42 -2.56
CA THR A 29 -12.27 -5.84 -3.69
C THR A 29 -13.47 -5.05 -3.18
N ILE A 30 -13.63 -3.81 -3.64
CA ILE A 30 -14.76 -2.93 -3.28
C ILE A 30 -15.52 -2.47 -4.54
N PRO A 31 -16.83 -2.18 -4.43
CA PRO A 31 -17.57 -1.48 -5.50
C PRO A 31 -17.04 -0.05 -5.72
N VAL A 32 -17.07 0.43 -6.96
CA VAL A 32 -16.64 1.80 -7.32
C VAL A 32 -17.43 2.87 -6.58
N ALA A 33 -18.72 2.64 -6.30
CA ALA A 33 -19.56 3.56 -5.54
C ALA A 33 -19.08 3.79 -4.09
N ASN A 34 -18.25 2.89 -3.55
CA ASN A 34 -17.66 3.02 -2.21
C ASN A 34 -16.29 3.73 -2.25
N LEU A 35 -15.73 3.99 -3.43
CA LEU A 35 -14.44 4.68 -3.57
C LEU A 35 -14.63 6.18 -3.36
N GLY A 36 -13.99 6.71 -2.33
CA GLY A 36 -14.06 8.14 -1.99
C GLY A 36 -13.16 9.03 -2.85
N ARG A 37 -12.89 10.23 -2.34
CA ARG A 37 -11.98 11.20 -2.98
C ARG A 37 -10.54 10.69 -2.97
N GLN A 38 -9.83 10.86 -4.08
CA GLN A 38 -8.38 10.63 -4.14
C GLN A 38 -7.63 11.68 -3.29
N ILE A 39 -6.76 11.22 -2.39
CA ILE A 39 -5.99 12.07 -1.47
C ILE A 39 -4.50 12.16 -1.78
N GLY A 40 -3.99 11.33 -2.69
CA GLY A 40 -2.58 11.36 -3.08
C GLY A 40 -2.20 10.23 -4.05
N PHE A 41 -0.93 9.86 -4.04
CA PHE A 41 -0.31 8.92 -4.98
C PHE A 41 0.76 8.07 -4.29
N LEU A 42 0.96 6.86 -4.82
CA LEU A 42 2.18 6.11 -4.58
C LEU A 42 3.30 6.68 -5.47
N LEU A 43 4.50 6.82 -4.92
CA LEU A 43 5.63 7.38 -5.67
C LEU A 43 6.25 6.30 -6.57
N PRO A 44 6.79 6.66 -7.76
CA PRO A 44 7.41 5.69 -8.65
C PRO A 44 8.55 4.88 -8.00
N SER A 45 9.27 5.48 -7.05
CA SER A 45 10.34 4.80 -6.31
C SER A 45 9.84 3.70 -5.36
N GLN A 46 8.53 3.66 -5.06
CA GLN A 46 7.90 2.67 -4.16
C GLN A 46 7.34 1.46 -4.92
N GLU A 47 7.31 1.47 -6.26
CA GLU A 47 6.75 0.40 -7.09
C GLU A 47 7.44 -0.95 -6.85
N SER A 48 8.78 -0.97 -6.77
CA SER A 48 9.53 -2.20 -6.51
C SER A 48 9.22 -2.79 -5.13
N GLN A 49 9.02 -1.92 -4.12
CA GLN A 49 8.64 -2.33 -2.78
C GLN A 49 7.21 -2.89 -2.76
N LEU A 50 6.27 -2.26 -3.46
CA LEU A 50 4.89 -2.76 -3.58
C LEU A 50 4.85 -4.13 -4.25
N SER A 51 5.58 -4.31 -5.35
CA SER A 51 5.66 -5.60 -6.05
C SER A 51 6.18 -6.69 -5.12
N ALA A 52 7.29 -6.45 -4.41
CA ALA A 52 7.85 -7.41 -3.47
C ALA A 52 6.88 -7.74 -2.31
N ALA A 53 6.17 -6.75 -1.78
CA ALA A 53 5.20 -6.95 -0.71
C ALA A 53 3.99 -7.79 -1.16
N ILE A 54 3.49 -7.59 -2.39
CA ILE A 54 2.42 -8.42 -2.97
C ILE A 54 2.91 -9.85 -3.22
N HIS A 55 4.08 -10.02 -3.82
CA HIS A 55 4.68 -11.36 -4.02
C HIS A 55 4.82 -12.10 -2.69
N THR A 56 5.28 -11.42 -1.65
CA THR A 56 5.43 -12.02 -0.32
C THR A 56 4.09 -12.33 0.34
N ALA A 57 3.09 -11.45 0.21
CA ALA A 57 1.78 -11.63 0.83
C ALA A 57 0.99 -12.80 0.22
N PHE A 58 1.23 -13.11 -1.06
CA PHE A 58 0.50 -14.14 -1.80
C PHE A 58 1.35 -15.34 -2.21
N ASP A 59 2.59 -15.43 -1.73
CA ASP A 59 3.55 -16.51 -2.04
C ASP A 59 3.71 -16.74 -3.55
N LEU A 60 4.02 -15.65 -4.28
CA LEU A 60 4.17 -15.65 -5.73
C LEU A 60 5.65 -15.69 -6.13
N ASP A 61 6.00 -16.57 -7.08
CA ASP A 61 7.34 -16.66 -7.70
C ASP A 61 7.59 -15.61 -8.80
#